data_AF-A0A3D4FXM4-F1
#
_entry.id   AF-A0A3D4FXM4-F1
#
_cell.length_a   1.000
_cell.length_b   1.000
_cell.length_c   1.000
_cell.angle_alpha   90.00
_cell.angle_beta   90.00
_cell.angle_gamma   90.00
#
_symmetry.space_group_name_H-M   'P 1'
#
loop_
_entity.id
_entity.type
_entity.pdbx_description
1 polymer ?
#
loop_
_entity_poly.entity_id
_entity_poly.type
_entity_poly.pdbx_seq_one_letter_code
_entity_poly.pdbx_strand_id
1 'polypeptide(L)'
;MNIRAPLCVLLVCTLAWMWPSTPAANQPERVEAPVPTGPPDGEPTEDQWNFEDEDDAWGFEDDQEDTETWSSLLGDQAWDLALFTGFATLTLISFFRKSVWLKYVTFAAAIGYMGFTKSQLISVVDVNRVLTGNMPVFRYSMAWYLFAGFTVVTTVLWGRLYCGRVCAFGALTQVMDRVVPSRLRFEIPTWLENRAAWIKYGLLAATLAYFLRTDTISAYRYVEPFWMFTLRGTTGMWIGLAALLVATVFVRNLYCRFLCPVGAALGLLSKLTVFRIKRWAECNSCKVCEKACEWGAIRGPEIVMTECVRCDDCERLYHDTSKCPHWLILARAKLRGQRSSPNLPATN
;
A
#
# COMPACT_ATOMS: atom_id res chain seq x y z
N MET A 1 58.63 -44.23 -6.05
CA MET A 1 57.25 -44.55 -5.63
C MET A 1 56.30 -43.72 -6.48
N ASN A 2 55.81 -44.29 -7.58
CA ASN A 2 54.44 -44.84 -7.71
C ASN A 2 53.35 -43.77 -7.53
N ILE A 3 52.81 -43.18 -8.62
CA ILE A 3 51.61 -43.66 -9.39
C ILE A 3 50.33 -43.40 -8.54
N ARG A 4 49.35 -42.55 -8.89
CA ARG A 4 48.54 -42.42 -10.13
C ARG A 4 47.70 -41.12 -10.07
N ALA A 5 47.64 -40.37 -11.17
CA ALA A 5 46.41 -39.71 -11.62
C ALA A 5 45.58 -40.75 -12.41
N PRO A 6 44.26 -40.58 -12.64
CA PRO A 6 43.85 -39.83 -13.85
C PRO A 6 42.48 -39.10 -13.81
N LEU A 7 42.33 -38.15 -14.74
CA LEU A 7 41.15 -37.84 -15.57
C LEU A 7 39.77 -37.64 -14.92
N CYS A 8 39.28 -36.39 -14.95
CA CYS A 8 38.08 -36.00 -15.74
C CYS A 8 37.76 -34.49 -15.57
N VAL A 9 38.57 -33.67 -16.24
CA VAL A 9 38.05 -32.46 -16.90
C VAL A 9 37.38 -32.97 -18.18
N LEU A 10 36.21 -32.40 -18.53
CA LEU A 10 35.34 -32.68 -19.71
C LEU A 10 34.12 -33.59 -19.43
N LEU A 11 33.03 -33.06 -18.85
CA LEU A 11 31.64 -33.50 -19.17
C LEU A 11 30.52 -32.74 -18.40
N VAL A 12 30.42 -31.41 -18.53
CA VAL A 12 29.17 -30.70 -18.13
C VAL A 12 28.70 -29.69 -19.21
N CYS A 13 29.24 -29.75 -20.42
CA CYS A 13 28.73 -29.00 -21.58
C CYS A 13 27.71 -29.79 -22.44
N THR A 14 27.18 -30.93 -21.97
CA THR A 14 26.27 -31.78 -22.75
C THR A 14 25.03 -32.22 -21.97
N LEU A 15 24.34 -31.28 -21.32
CA LEU A 15 22.98 -31.52 -20.77
C LEU A 15 22.00 -30.41 -21.17
N ALA A 16 22.06 -30.01 -22.44
CA ALA A 16 21.04 -29.20 -23.12
C ALA A 16 20.18 -30.02 -24.10
N TRP A 17 20.31 -31.35 -24.12
CA TRP A 17 19.59 -32.23 -25.05
C TRP A 17 19.03 -33.44 -24.31
N MET A 18 17.98 -33.24 -23.52
CA MET A 18 17.14 -34.33 -23.00
C MET A 18 15.85 -33.76 -22.40
N TRP A 19 15.03 -33.16 -23.25
CA TRP A 19 13.58 -33.05 -23.00
C TRP A 19 12.90 -34.03 -23.97
N PRO A 20 12.00 -34.91 -23.50
CA PRO A 20 11.38 -35.92 -24.35
C PRO A 20 10.57 -35.27 -25.48
N SER A 21 10.81 -35.74 -26.70
CA SER A 21 9.98 -35.51 -27.87
C SER A 21 8.54 -35.96 -27.59
N THR A 22 7.63 -34.99 -27.48
CA THR A 22 6.19 -35.23 -27.57
C THR A 22 5.85 -35.81 -28.95
N PRO A 23 5.05 -36.89 -29.03
CA PRO A 23 4.64 -37.45 -30.31
C PRO A 23 3.76 -36.45 -31.07
N ALA A 24 3.92 -36.44 -32.39
CA ALA A 24 3.11 -35.65 -33.31
C ALA A 24 1.61 -35.93 -33.07
N ALA A 25 0.90 -34.95 -32.54
CA ALA A 25 -0.55 -34.94 -32.49
C ALA A 25 -1.07 -34.43 -33.84
N ASN A 26 -1.96 -35.23 -34.43
CA ASN A 26 -2.68 -35.06 -35.68
C ASN A 26 -2.90 -33.61 -36.12
N GLN A 27 -2.54 -33.33 -37.37
CA GLN A 27 -3.18 -32.28 -38.15
C GLN A 27 -4.68 -32.59 -38.24
N PRO A 28 -5.60 -31.63 -38.08
CA PRO A 28 -7.00 -31.86 -38.44
C PRO A 28 -7.05 -32.11 -39.95
N GLU A 29 -7.53 -33.29 -40.32
CA GLU A 29 -7.85 -33.64 -41.71
C GLU A 29 -8.76 -32.56 -42.30
N ARG A 30 -8.38 -32.08 -43.47
CA ARG A 30 -9.22 -31.22 -44.30
C ARG A 30 -10.37 -32.09 -44.79
N VAL A 31 -11.53 -31.98 -44.15
CA VAL A 31 -12.77 -32.59 -44.64
C VAL A 31 -13.13 -31.88 -45.95
N GLU A 32 -12.86 -32.54 -47.07
CA GLU A 32 -13.39 -32.14 -48.37
C GLU A 32 -14.90 -32.37 -48.36
N ALA A 33 -15.66 -31.28 -48.47
CA ALA A 33 -17.10 -31.36 -48.65
C ALA A 33 -17.42 -32.10 -49.96
N PRO A 34 -18.44 -32.98 -49.97
CA PRO A 34 -18.83 -33.66 -51.19
C PRO A 34 -19.35 -32.65 -52.21
N VAL A 35 -18.80 -32.69 -53.42
CA VAL A 35 -19.32 -31.98 -54.60
C VAL A 35 -20.68 -32.60 -54.95
N PRO A 36 -21.79 -31.84 -54.99
CA PRO A 36 -23.05 -32.38 -55.45
C PRO A 36 -23.00 -32.58 -56.97
N THR A 37 -23.01 -33.83 -57.40
CA THR A 37 -23.28 -34.20 -58.80
C THR A 37 -24.79 -34.19 -59.03
N GLY A 38 -25.33 -33.09 -59.55
CA GLY A 38 -26.66 -33.03 -60.17
C GLY A 38 -26.59 -33.39 -61.65
N PRO A 39 -27.61 -34.05 -62.23
CA PRO A 39 -27.62 -34.48 -63.62
C PRO A 39 -27.82 -33.29 -64.58
N PRO A 40 -27.46 -33.45 -65.87
CA PRO A 40 -27.58 -32.38 -66.85
C PRO A 40 -29.05 -32.20 -67.26
N ASP A 41 -29.31 -31.13 -68.02
CA ASP A 41 -30.52 -30.87 -68.83
C ASP A 41 -31.54 -29.91 -68.20
N GLY A 42 -31.61 -28.67 -68.71
CA GLY A 42 -32.73 -27.74 -68.48
C GLY A 42 -32.34 -26.26 -68.55
N GLU A 43 -32.97 -25.51 -69.45
CA GLU A 43 -32.77 -24.09 -69.78
C GLU A 43 -32.98 -23.12 -68.60
N PRO A 44 -32.42 -21.90 -68.62
CA PRO A 44 -32.59 -20.94 -67.53
C PRO A 44 -33.95 -20.25 -67.62
N THR A 45 -34.77 -20.35 -66.57
CA THR A 45 -35.92 -19.45 -66.33
C THR A 45 -35.54 -18.40 -65.31
N GLU A 46 -35.98 -17.17 -65.57
CA GLU A 46 -35.39 -15.89 -65.21
C GLU A 46 -36.31 -15.15 -64.21
N ASP A 47 -36.69 -15.77 -63.09
CA ASP A 47 -37.77 -15.16 -62.27
C ASP A 47 -37.88 -15.65 -60.81
N GLN A 48 -36.77 -15.88 -60.09
CA GLN A 48 -36.82 -16.18 -58.65
C GLN A 48 -35.73 -15.51 -57.80
N TRP A 49 -35.65 -14.19 -57.87
CA TRP A 49 -35.00 -13.39 -56.81
C TRP A 49 -36.04 -12.53 -56.12
N ASN A 50 -36.77 -13.14 -55.18
CA ASN A 50 -37.68 -12.43 -54.28
C ASN A 50 -36.86 -11.94 -53.07
N PHE A 51 -36.43 -10.67 -53.09
CA PHE A 51 -35.63 -10.01 -52.05
C PHE A 51 -36.49 -9.53 -50.87
N GLU A 52 -37.44 -10.32 -50.38
CA GLU A 52 -38.34 -9.90 -49.28
C GLU A 52 -38.24 -10.76 -48.01
N ASP A 53 -37.36 -11.77 -47.95
CA ASP A 53 -37.23 -12.65 -46.76
C ASP A 53 -35.76 -12.91 -46.35
N GLU A 54 -34.94 -11.85 -46.23
CA GLU A 54 -33.53 -11.97 -45.80
C GLU A 54 -33.21 -11.26 -44.47
N ASP A 55 -34.21 -11.03 -43.62
CA ASP A 55 -33.97 -10.41 -42.31
C ASP A 55 -33.34 -11.36 -41.26
N ASP A 56 -33.30 -12.69 -41.51
CA ASP A 56 -32.79 -13.66 -40.52
C ASP A 56 -31.74 -14.67 -41.08
N ALA A 57 -31.00 -14.30 -42.13
CA ALA A 57 -30.02 -15.20 -42.76
C ALA A 57 -28.78 -15.49 -41.90
N TRP A 58 -28.58 -14.73 -40.82
CA TRP A 58 -27.56 -14.98 -39.81
C TRP A 58 -28.25 -15.16 -38.47
N GLY A 59 -28.50 -16.41 -38.07
CA GLY A 59 -29.07 -16.78 -36.77
C GLY A 59 -28.16 -16.44 -35.58
N PHE A 60 -27.77 -15.17 -35.47
CA PHE A 60 -27.41 -14.58 -34.21
C PHE A 60 -28.70 -14.57 -33.40
N GLU A 61 -28.75 -15.32 -32.30
CA GLU A 61 -29.65 -14.92 -31.23
C GLU A 61 -29.33 -13.46 -30.96
N ASP A 62 -30.34 -12.59 -30.99
CA ASP A 62 -30.23 -11.25 -30.42
C ASP A 62 -29.85 -11.46 -28.96
N ASP A 63 -28.54 -11.54 -28.70
CA ASP A 63 -27.97 -11.29 -27.39
C ASP A 63 -28.47 -9.88 -27.07
N GLN A 64 -29.60 -9.81 -26.36
CA GLN A 64 -30.11 -8.56 -25.83
C GLN A 64 -28.89 -7.85 -25.27
N GLU A 65 -28.58 -6.68 -25.83
CA GLU A 65 -27.67 -5.73 -25.21
C GLU A 65 -28.32 -5.39 -23.86
N ASP A 66 -28.10 -6.27 -22.88
CA ASP A 66 -28.41 -6.08 -21.49
C ASP A 66 -27.63 -4.83 -21.14
N THR A 67 -28.31 -3.67 -21.21
CA THR A 67 -27.75 -2.41 -20.77
C THR A 67 -27.15 -2.66 -19.41
N GLU A 68 -25.81 -2.67 -19.31
CA GLU A 68 -25.09 -3.09 -18.11
C GLU A 68 -25.66 -2.32 -16.92
N THR A 69 -26.56 -2.98 -16.19
CA THR A 69 -27.33 -2.32 -15.16
C THR A 69 -26.39 -2.12 -13.99
N TRP A 70 -26.37 -0.93 -13.38
CA TRP A 70 -25.48 -0.63 -12.24
C TRP A 70 -25.50 -1.69 -11.13
N SER A 71 -26.59 -2.46 -11.01
CA SER A 71 -26.72 -3.59 -10.09
C SER A 71 -25.84 -4.81 -10.42
N SER A 72 -25.59 -5.15 -11.69
CA SER A 72 -24.70 -6.26 -12.06
C SER A 72 -23.23 -5.88 -11.84
N LEU A 73 -22.84 -4.66 -12.23
CA LEU A 73 -21.49 -4.11 -11.98
C LEU A 73 -21.17 -3.99 -10.48
N LEU A 74 -22.15 -3.56 -9.66
CA LEU A 74 -21.99 -3.52 -8.22
C LEU A 74 -21.99 -4.92 -7.60
N GLY A 75 -22.74 -5.88 -8.15
CA GLY A 75 -22.81 -7.25 -7.65
C GLY A 75 -21.44 -7.93 -7.61
N ASP A 76 -20.68 -7.85 -8.70
CA ASP A 76 -19.36 -8.47 -8.80
C ASP A 76 -18.29 -7.81 -7.93
N GLN A 77 -18.39 -6.48 -7.72
CA GLN A 77 -17.46 -5.71 -6.90
C GLN A 77 -17.93 -5.53 -5.44
N ALA A 78 -19.15 -5.96 -5.10
CA ALA A 78 -19.76 -5.74 -3.80
C ALA A 78 -18.93 -6.32 -2.67
N TRP A 79 -18.35 -7.50 -2.87
CA TRP A 79 -17.53 -8.16 -1.87
C TRP A 79 -16.26 -7.37 -1.55
N ASP A 80 -15.59 -6.87 -2.57
CA ASP A 80 -14.38 -6.06 -2.42
C ASP A 80 -14.67 -4.73 -1.73
N LEU A 81 -15.77 -4.11 -2.11
CA LEU A 81 -16.28 -2.89 -1.51
C LEU A 81 -16.66 -3.09 -0.04
N ALA A 82 -17.35 -4.18 0.29
CA ALA A 82 -17.73 -4.54 1.66
C ALA A 82 -16.50 -4.81 2.55
N LEU A 83 -15.51 -5.56 2.05
CA LEU A 83 -14.28 -5.81 2.78
C LEU A 83 -13.48 -4.53 3.00
N PHE A 84 -13.37 -3.67 1.99
CA PHE A 84 -12.65 -2.41 2.11
C PHE A 84 -13.33 -1.48 3.12
N THR A 85 -14.65 -1.34 3.05
CA THR A 85 -15.43 -0.52 4.00
C THR A 85 -15.33 -1.08 5.42
N GLY A 86 -15.35 -2.40 5.59
CA GLY A 86 -15.07 -3.06 6.88
C GLY A 86 -13.66 -2.75 7.41
N PHE A 87 -12.65 -2.76 6.56
CA PHE A 87 -11.28 -2.42 6.95
C PHE A 87 -11.11 -0.91 7.26
N ALA A 88 -11.74 -0.03 6.48
CA ALA A 88 -11.72 1.41 6.69
C ALA A 88 -12.44 1.79 8.01
N THR A 89 -13.58 1.18 8.30
CA THR A 89 -14.30 1.38 9.57
C THR A 89 -13.48 0.87 10.75
N LEU A 90 -12.88 -0.32 10.66
CA LEU A 90 -11.95 -0.84 11.67
C LEU A 90 -10.78 0.13 11.91
N THR A 91 -10.21 0.68 10.85
CA THR A 91 -9.13 1.67 10.91
C THR A 91 -9.57 2.92 11.66
N LEU A 92 -10.73 3.49 11.33
CA LEU A 92 -11.26 4.68 12.00
C LEU A 92 -11.57 4.39 13.48
N ILE A 93 -12.19 3.26 13.80
CA ILE A 93 -12.46 2.86 15.19
C ILE A 93 -11.14 2.72 15.97
N SER A 94 -10.14 2.06 15.38
CA SER A 94 -8.80 1.90 15.96
C SER A 94 -8.12 3.25 16.23
N PHE A 95 -8.24 4.19 15.29
CA PHE A 95 -7.73 5.55 15.40
C PHE A 95 -8.43 6.35 16.52
N PHE A 96 -9.76 6.41 16.53
CA PHE A 96 -10.51 7.19 17.51
C PHE A 96 -10.46 6.62 18.93
N ARG A 97 -10.50 5.28 19.08
CA ARG A 97 -10.40 4.65 20.40
C ARG A 97 -8.98 4.68 20.98
N LYS A 98 -7.96 4.94 20.15
CA LYS A 98 -6.54 5.02 20.53
C LYS A 98 -6.05 3.83 21.40
N SER A 99 -6.65 2.65 21.23
CA SER A 99 -6.32 1.45 22.02
C SER A 99 -5.08 0.72 21.47
N VAL A 100 -4.28 0.09 22.34
CA VAL A 100 -3.10 -0.69 21.92
C VAL A 100 -3.55 -1.90 21.11
N TRP A 101 -4.55 -2.60 21.63
CA TRP A 101 -5.02 -3.84 21.03
C TRP A 101 -5.62 -3.59 19.65
N LEU A 102 -6.51 -2.59 19.52
CA LEU A 102 -7.09 -2.24 18.21
C LEU A 102 -6.02 -1.80 17.21
N LYS A 103 -4.95 -1.12 17.65
CA LYS A 103 -3.81 -0.75 16.79
C LYS A 103 -3.18 -1.99 16.16
N TYR A 104 -2.88 -3.02 16.96
CA TYR A 104 -2.26 -4.24 16.45
C TYR A 104 -3.21 -5.11 15.63
N VAL A 105 -4.50 -5.14 15.97
CA VAL A 105 -5.53 -5.79 15.13
C VAL A 105 -5.60 -5.11 13.76
N THR A 106 -5.59 -3.78 13.71
CA THR A 106 -5.52 -3.07 12.42
C THR A 106 -4.25 -3.33 11.65
N PHE A 107 -3.11 -3.53 12.33
CA PHE A 107 -1.86 -3.87 11.65
C PHE A 107 -1.89 -5.26 11.05
N ALA A 108 -2.41 -6.25 11.77
CA ALA A 108 -2.60 -7.60 11.25
C ALA A 108 -3.55 -7.57 10.04
N ALA A 109 -4.66 -6.83 10.13
CA ALA A 109 -5.59 -6.64 9.02
C ALA A 109 -4.92 -5.93 7.83
N ALA A 110 -4.15 -4.86 8.05
CA ALA A 110 -3.45 -4.15 6.99
C ALA A 110 -2.43 -5.05 6.26
N ILE A 111 -1.66 -5.84 7.00
CA ILE A 111 -0.67 -6.76 6.42
C ILE A 111 -1.36 -7.90 5.68
N GLY A 112 -2.36 -8.55 6.29
CA GLY A 112 -3.07 -9.68 5.69
C GLY A 112 -3.93 -9.27 4.49
N TYR A 113 -4.86 -8.33 4.69
CA TYR A 113 -5.82 -7.93 3.67
C TYR A 113 -5.20 -7.01 2.61
N MET A 114 -4.65 -5.85 3.00
CA MET A 114 -4.11 -4.89 2.02
C MET A 114 -2.78 -5.35 1.42
N GLY A 115 -1.94 -6.02 2.22
CA GLY A 115 -0.68 -6.61 1.75
C GLY A 115 -0.91 -7.85 0.90
N PHE A 116 -1.25 -8.98 1.53
CA PHE A 116 -1.27 -10.29 0.85
C PHE A 116 -2.51 -10.54 -0.01
N THR A 117 -3.71 -10.19 0.46
CA THR A 117 -4.95 -10.51 -0.29
C THR A 117 -5.18 -9.58 -1.48
N LYS A 118 -5.11 -8.26 -1.27
CA LYS A 118 -5.38 -7.26 -2.31
C LYS A 118 -4.12 -6.79 -3.02
N SER A 119 -3.00 -6.67 -2.31
CA SER A 119 -1.74 -6.12 -2.82
C SER A 119 -1.89 -4.75 -3.51
N GLN A 120 -2.95 -4.00 -3.19
CA GLN A 120 -3.24 -2.67 -3.72
C GLN A 120 -2.86 -1.64 -2.66
N LEU A 121 -1.58 -1.25 -2.67
CA LEU A 121 -1.11 -0.09 -1.90
C LEU A 121 -1.11 1.14 -2.81
N ILE A 122 -1.27 2.33 -2.23
CA ILE A 122 -1.06 3.58 -2.99
C ILE A 122 0.41 3.61 -3.37
N SER A 123 0.65 3.55 -4.68
CA SER A 123 1.98 3.55 -5.30
C SER A 123 2.33 4.92 -5.86
N VAL A 124 3.60 5.13 -6.21
CA VAL A 124 4.04 6.32 -6.96
C VAL A 124 3.27 6.47 -8.26
N VAL A 125 2.93 5.35 -8.91
CA VAL A 125 2.19 5.36 -10.17
C VAL A 125 0.83 6.02 -9.96
N ASP A 126 0.15 5.73 -8.86
CA ASP A 126 -1.13 6.34 -8.50
C ASP A 126 -0.97 7.84 -8.25
N VAL A 127 0.08 8.25 -7.54
CA VAL A 127 0.39 9.67 -7.31
C VAL A 127 0.67 10.39 -8.63
N ASN A 128 1.47 9.81 -9.51
CA ASN A 128 1.82 10.38 -10.82
C ASN A 128 0.61 10.46 -11.75
N ARG A 129 -0.26 9.43 -11.77
CA ARG A 129 -1.52 9.41 -12.52
C ARG A 129 -2.45 10.55 -12.11
N VAL A 130 -2.62 10.73 -10.81
CA VAL A 130 -3.41 11.85 -10.26
C VAL A 130 -2.80 13.19 -10.66
N LEU A 131 -1.47 13.32 -10.60
CA LEU A 131 -0.78 14.57 -10.89
C LEU A 131 -0.77 14.93 -12.39
N THR A 132 -0.80 13.93 -13.27
CA THR A 132 -0.82 14.12 -14.74
C THR A 132 -2.22 14.12 -15.34
N GLY A 133 -3.26 13.86 -14.54
CA GLY A 133 -4.65 13.80 -15.00
C GLY A 133 -5.02 12.51 -15.74
N ASN A 134 -4.11 11.54 -15.83
CA ASN A 134 -4.37 10.22 -16.43
C ASN A 134 -5.04 9.30 -15.40
N MET A 135 -6.33 9.49 -15.19
CA MET A 135 -7.13 8.75 -14.21
C MET A 135 -7.72 7.47 -14.83
N PRO A 136 -7.76 6.34 -14.09
CA PRO A 136 -8.36 5.09 -14.58
C PRO A 136 -9.88 5.24 -14.78
N VAL A 137 -10.46 4.47 -15.71
CA VAL A 137 -11.90 4.51 -15.98
C VAL A 137 -12.69 4.18 -14.71
N PHE A 138 -13.59 5.09 -14.31
CA PHE A 138 -14.32 5.03 -13.03
C PHE A 138 -15.07 3.71 -12.82
N ARG A 139 -15.72 3.20 -13.86
CA ARG A 139 -16.56 1.99 -13.80
C ARG A 139 -15.80 0.74 -13.34
N TYR A 140 -14.53 0.59 -13.75
CA TYR A 140 -13.75 -0.62 -13.45
C TYR A 140 -12.85 -0.47 -12.22
N SER A 141 -12.77 0.70 -11.60
CA SER A 141 -11.79 1.01 -10.54
C SER A 141 -12.43 1.62 -9.28
N MET A 142 -13.71 1.31 -9.01
CA MET A 142 -14.47 1.88 -7.89
C MET A 142 -13.77 1.71 -6.54
N ALA A 143 -13.24 0.51 -6.26
CA ALA A 143 -12.51 0.22 -5.02
C ALA A 143 -11.25 1.09 -4.86
N TRP A 144 -10.53 1.35 -5.96
CA TRP A 144 -9.35 2.23 -5.94
C TRP A 144 -9.75 3.67 -5.66
N TYR A 145 -10.82 4.18 -6.28
CA TYR A 145 -11.31 5.54 -6.02
C TYR A 145 -11.76 5.72 -4.59
N LEU A 146 -12.47 4.74 -4.02
CA LEU A 146 -12.86 4.75 -2.62
C LEU A 146 -11.64 4.78 -1.70
N PHE A 147 -10.62 3.97 -2.01
CA PHE A 147 -9.38 3.91 -1.23
C PHE A 147 -8.53 5.18 -1.32
N ALA A 148 -8.38 5.73 -2.53
CA ALA A 148 -7.69 6.99 -2.78
C ALA A 148 -8.43 8.14 -2.08
N GLY A 149 -9.76 8.20 -2.23
CA GLY A 149 -10.61 9.19 -1.57
C GLY A 149 -10.52 9.10 -0.04
N PHE A 150 -10.65 7.90 0.52
CA PHE A 150 -10.45 7.66 1.96
C PHE A 150 -9.07 8.14 2.43
N THR A 151 -8.01 7.84 1.67
CA THR A 151 -6.65 8.24 2.01
C THR A 151 -6.46 9.76 1.96
N VAL A 152 -6.94 10.43 0.91
CA VAL A 152 -6.84 11.89 0.77
C VAL A 152 -7.64 12.59 1.88
N VAL A 153 -8.90 12.19 2.09
CA VAL A 153 -9.77 12.78 3.11
C VAL A 153 -9.16 12.60 4.50
N THR A 154 -8.76 11.39 4.88
CA THR A 154 -8.12 11.16 6.18
C THR A 154 -6.78 11.90 6.31
N THR A 155 -6.03 12.04 5.20
CA THR A 155 -4.76 12.78 5.18
C THR A 155 -4.94 14.27 5.42
N VAL A 156 -5.94 14.88 4.79
CA VAL A 156 -6.26 16.30 4.97
C VAL A 156 -6.87 16.57 6.35
N LEU A 157 -7.66 15.64 6.89
CA LEU A 157 -8.27 15.84 8.20
C LEU A 157 -7.27 15.67 9.35
N TRP A 158 -6.54 14.55 9.41
CA TRP A 158 -5.70 14.20 10.58
C TRP A 158 -4.19 14.12 10.31
N GLY A 159 -3.77 14.20 9.05
CA GLY A 159 -2.39 13.94 8.61
C GLY A 159 -2.24 12.53 8.12
N ARG A 160 -1.01 12.02 7.98
CA ARG A 160 -0.70 10.78 7.25
C ARG A 160 -1.16 9.47 7.94
N LEU A 161 -2.43 9.39 8.32
CA LEU A 161 -3.09 8.23 8.93
C LEU A 161 -2.95 6.98 8.07
N TYR A 162 -2.92 7.15 6.75
CA TYR A 162 -2.62 6.07 5.81
C TYR A 162 -1.32 5.35 6.17
N CYS A 163 -0.21 6.08 6.27
CA CYS A 163 1.11 5.52 6.61
C CYS A 163 1.13 4.91 8.03
N GLY A 164 0.35 5.46 8.96
CA GLY A 164 0.32 5.04 10.35
C GLY A 164 -0.53 3.79 10.62
N ARG A 165 -1.65 3.59 9.92
CA ARG A 165 -2.67 2.55 10.24
C ARG A 165 -3.03 1.63 9.08
N VAL A 166 -2.91 2.10 7.84
CA VAL A 166 -3.52 1.47 6.64
C VAL A 166 -2.46 0.81 5.76
N CYS A 167 -1.30 1.45 5.61
CA CYS A 167 -0.19 0.97 4.81
C CYS A 167 0.40 -0.31 5.42
N ALA A 168 0.36 -1.43 4.68
CA ALA A 168 0.89 -2.71 5.15
C ALA A 168 2.39 -2.64 5.49
N PHE A 169 3.18 -1.92 4.68
CA PHE A 169 4.61 -1.74 4.93
C PHE A 169 4.87 -0.89 6.18
N GLY A 170 4.12 0.20 6.38
CA GLY A 170 4.21 1.03 7.60
C GLY A 170 3.75 0.30 8.86
N ALA A 171 2.75 -0.58 8.75
CA ALA A 171 2.34 -1.47 9.83
C ALA A 171 3.45 -2.49 10.16
N LEU A 172 4.06 -3.10 9.14
CA LEU A 172 5.17 -4.04 9.30
C LEU A 172 6.35 -3.39 10.04
N THR A 173 6.78 -2.19 9.64
CA THR A 173 7.94 -1.54 10.29
C THR A 173 7.65 -1.11 11.73
N GLN A 174 6.42 -0.70 12.05
CA GLN A 174 6.00 -0.43 13.44
C GLN A 174 5.95 -1.69 14.29
N VAL A 175 5.46 -2.81 13.74
CA VAL A 175 5.50 -4.12 14.43
C VAL A 175 6.95 -4.55 14.64
N MET A 176 7.82 -4.38 13.65
CA MET A 176 9.26 -4.65 13.79
C MET A 176 9.88 -3.80 14.90
N ASP A 177 9.50 -2.54 15.07
CA ASP A 177 10.03 -1.69 16.14
C ASP A 177 9.66 -2.17 17.54
N ARG A 178 8.49 -2.78 17.68
CA ARG A 178 8.08 -3.40 18.95
C ARG A 178 8.86 -4.68 19.29
N VAL A 179 9.31 -5.41 18.27
CA VAL A 179 10.02 -6.70 18.40
C VAL A 179 11.53 -6.50 18.57
N VAL A 180 12.12 -5.53 17.86
CA VAL A 180 13.56 -5.28 17.87
C VAL A 180 13.98 -4.55 19.16
N PRO A 181 14.94 -5.09 19.94
CA PRO A 181 15.45 -4.43 21.13
C PRO A 181 16.06 -3.04 20.85
N SER A 182 15.82 -2.08 21.75
CA SER A 182 16.36 -0.72 21.65
C SER A 182 17.90 -0.66 21.59
N ARG A 183 18.60 -1.66 22.14
CA ARG A 183 20.09 -1.75 22.13
C ARG A 183 20.70 -1.91 20.74
N LEU A 184 19.95 -2.45 19.77
CA LEU A 184 20.40 -2.61 18.39
C LEU A 184 20.12 -1.37 17.53
N ARG A 185 19.38 -0.40 18.09
CA ARG A 185 18.97 0.80 17.38
C ARG A 185 20.07 1.86 17.42
N PHE A 186 20.35 2.44 16.26
CA PHE A 186 21.22 3.59 16.12
C PHE A 186 20.35 4.84 15.94
N GLU A 187 20.48 5.80 16.87
CA GLU A 187 19.77 7.08 16.79
C GLU A 187 20.60 8.05 15.95
N ILE A 188 20.04 8.45 14.79
CA ILE A 188 20.69 9.38 13.87
C ILE A 188 20.59 10.80 14.43
N PRO A 189 21.68 11.61 14.39
CA PRO A 189 21.62 13.00 14.81
C PRO A 189 20.64 13.81 13.95
N THR A 190 19.91 14.74 14.58
CA THR A 190 18.79 15.47 13.97
C THR A 190 19.17 16.24 12.70
N TRP A 191 20.39 16.78 12.61
CA TRP A 191 20.86 17.48 11.41
C TRP A 191 20.92 16.54 10.19
N LEU A 192 21.42 15.31 10.39
CA LEU A 192 21.57 14.33 9.32
C LEU A 192 20.20 13.76 8.94
N GLU A 193 19.35 13.51 9.92
CA GLU A 193 17.94 13.16 9.69
C GLU A 193 17.24 14.18 8.81
N ASN A 194 17.39 15.48 9.09
CA ASN A 194 16.74 16.54 8.33
C ASN A 194 17.20 16.58 6.87
N ARG A 195 18.51 16.38 6.63
CA ARG A 195 19.05 16.34 5.27
C ARG A 195 18.63 15.07 4.53
N ALA A 196 18.72 13.91 5.19
CA ALA A 196 18.32 12.65 4.61
C ALA A 196 16.82 12.59 4.30
N ALA A 197 15.98 13.28 5.09
CA ALA A 197 14.55 13.41 4.81
C ALA A 197 14.24 14.12 3.47
N TRP A 198 15.19 14.86 2.87
CA TRP A 198 15.03 15.41 1.53
C TRP A 198 15.18 14.37 0.41
N ILE A 199 15.82 13.23 0.68
CA ILE A 199 16.06 12.18 -0.31
C ILE A 199 14.75 11.65 -0.89
N LYS A 200 13.72 11.41 -0.06
CA LYS A 200 12.41 10.95 -0.54
C LYS A 200 11.71 11.96 -1.47
N TYR A 201 11.97 13.27 -1.28
CA TYR A 201 11.44 14.31 -2.17
C TYR A 201 12.21 14.37 -3.48
N GLY A 202 13.53 14.21 -3.43
CA GLY A 202 14.36 14.04 -4.63
C GLY A 202 13.96 12.80 -5.43
N LEU A 203 13.67 11.70 -4.75
CA LEU A 203 13.18 10.47 -5.37
C LEU A 203 11.80 10.65 -6.00
N LEU A 204 10.86 11.29 -5.28
CA LEU A 204 9.54 11.65 -5.83
C LEU A 204 9.67 12.49 -7.11
N ALA A 205 10.51 13.52 -7.09
CA ALA A 205 10.78 14.37 -8.24
C ALA A 205 11.41 13.60 -9.40
N ALA A 206 12.39 12.73 -9.12
CA ALA A 206 13.04 11.88 -10.12
C ALA A 206 12.04 10.90 -10.76
N THR A 207 11.19 10.28 -9.94
CA THR A 207 10.14 9.36 -10.42
C THR A 207 9.10 10.06 -11.26
N LEU A 208 8.73 11.29 -10.91
CA LEU A 208 7.81 12.11 -11.70
C LEU A 208 8.45 12.54 -13.02
N ALA A 209 9.69 12.99 -13.00
CA ALA A 209 10.43 13.36 -14.22
C ALA A 209 10.62 12.17 -15.18
N TYR A 210 10.86 10.99 -14.64
CA TYR A 210 10.90 9.75 -15.42
C TYR A 210 9.55 9.45 -16.07
N PHE A 211 8.45 9.51 -15.29
CA PHE A 211 7.08 9.34 -15.81
C PHE A 211 6.82 10.22 -17.02
N LEU A 212 7.08 11.52 -16.88
CA LEU A 212 6.83 12.53 -17.90
C LEU A 212 7.67 12.35 -19.18
N ARG A 213 8.75 11.54 -19.13
CA ARG A 213 9.64 11.32 -20.28
C ARG A 213 9.36 10.02 -21.01
N THR A 214 9.04 8.94 -20.29
CA THR A 214 8.99 7.60 -20.89
C THR A 214 7.61 6.97 -20.86
N ASP A 215 6.66 7.49 -20.07
CA ASP A 215 5.32 6.92 -19.85
C ASP A 215 5.33 5.43 -19.42
N THR A 216 6.49 4.91 -19.03
CA THR A 216 6.71 3.50 -18.70
C THR A 216 6.58 3.26 -17.20
N ILE A 217 5.84 2.20 -16.84
CA ILE A 217 5.57 1.83 -15.44
C ILE A 217 6.63 0.87 -14.87
N SER A 218 7.48 0.29 -15.72
CA SER A 218 8.38 -0.80 -15.34
C SER A 218 9.43 -0.40 -14.28
N ALA A 219 9.87 0.86 -14.26
CA ALA A 219 10.91 1.32 -13.34
C ALA A 219 10.44 1.44 -11.88
N TYR A 220 9.15 1.70 -11.62
CA TYR A 220 8.63 1.92 -10.26
C TYR A 220 8.74 0.68 -9.37
N ARG A 221 8.75 -0.51 -9.98
CA ARG A 221 8.90 -1.78 -9.25
C ARG A 221 10.21 -1.88 -8.46
N TYR A 222 11.26 -1.18 -8.88
CA TYR A 222 12.54 -1.16 -8.19
C TYR A 222 12.58 -0.14 -7.05
N VAL A 223 11.81 0.93 -7.17
CA VAL A 223 11.77 2.02 -6.19
C VAL A 223 10.94 1.60 -4.97
N GLU A 224 9.86 0.86 -5.19
CA GLU A 224 8.91 0.50 -4.14
C GLU A 224 9.00 -0.99 -3.77
N PRO A 225 9.29 -1.34 -2.51
CA PRO A 225 9.39 -2.73 -2.06
C PRO A 225 8.01 -3.41 -1.93
N PHE A 226 6.93 -2.85 -2.49
CA PHE A 226 5.57 -3.37 -2.33
C PHE A 226 5.34 -4.73 -3.00
N TRP A 227 6.13 -5.03 -4.04
CA TRP A 227 6.12 -6.33 -4.70
C TRP A 227 6.42 -7.49 -3.72
N MET A 228 7.02 -7.22 -2.55
CA MET A 228 7.25 -8.22 -1.49
C MET A 228 5.97 -8.94 -1.07
N PHE A 229 4.83 -8.25 -1.04
CA PHE A 229 3.56 -8.86 -0.61
C PHE A 229 2.96 -9.77 -1.69
N THR A 230 3.26 -9.48 -2.96
CA THR A 230 2.87 -10.35 -4.08
C THR A 230 3.77 -11.57 -4.23
N LEU A 231 4.89 -11.63 -3.49
CA LEU A 231 5.95 -12.65 -3.60
C LEU A 231 6.54 -12.79 -5.02
N ARG A 232 6.24 -11.86 -5.94
CA ARG A 232 6.78 -11.83 -7.30
C ARG A 232 7.99 -10.90 -7.32
N GLY A 233 9.19 -11.45 -7.25
CA GLY A 233 10.43 -10.67 -7.31
C GLY A 233 11.58 -11.47 -7.91
N THR A 234 12.52 -10.78 -8.55
CA THR A 234 13.77 -11.39 -9.00
C THR A 234 14.76 -11.51 -7.84
N THR A 235 15.78 -12.36 -7.96
CA THR A 235 16.78 -12.60 -6.90
C THR A 235 17.42 -11.31 -6.40
N GLY A 236 17.77 -10.39 -7.31
CA GLY A 236 18.35 -9.10 -6.94
C GLY A 236 17.40 -8.22 -6.11
N MET A 237 16.11 -8.25 -6.40
CA MET A 237 15.10 -7.50 -5.64
C MET A 237 14.95 -8.06 -4.21
N TRP A 238 14.98 -9.39 -4.05
CA TRP A 238 14.97 -10.03 -2.73
C TRP A 238 16.19 -9.71 -1.89
N ILE A 239 17.38 -9.67 -2.50
CA ILE A 239 18.62 -9.25 -1.83
C ILE A 239 18.49 -7.79 -1.37
N GLY A 240 18.00 -6.91 -2.25
CA GLY A 240 17.77 -5.49 -1.92
C GLY A 240 16.75 -5.31 -0.78
N LEU A 241 15.65 -6.05 -0.81
CA LEU A 241 14.65 -6.05 0.26
C LEU A 241 15.25 -6.53 1.59
N ALA A 242 16.01 -7.64 1.57
CA ALA A 242 16.67 -8.16 2.76
C ALA A 242 17.65 -7.13 3.34
N ALA A 243 18.47 -6.49 2.49
CA ALA A 243 19.38 -5.43 2.91
C ALA A 243 18.62 -4.25 3.54
N LEU A 244 17.50 -3.83 2.94
CA LEU A 244 16.66 -2.75 3.45
C LEU A 244 16.00 -3.11 4.78
N LEU A 245 15.51 -4.34 4.95
CA LEU A 245 14.92 -4.82 6.20
C LEU A 245 15.97 -4.91 7.31
N VAL A 246 17.17 -5.42 7.00
CA VAL A 246 18.30 -5.45 7.93
C VAL A 246 18.71 -4.03 8.32
N ALA A 247 18.82 -3.11 7.35
CA ALA A 247 19.09 -1.71 7.65
C ALA A 247 17.98 -1.07 8.51
N THR A 248 16.73 -1.49 8.33
CA THR A 248 15.58 -1.07 9.15
C THR A 248 15.63 -1.62 10.58
N VAL A 249 16.43 -2.67 10.86
CA VAL A 249 16.70 -3.12 12.24
C VAL A 249 17.61 -2.13 12.96
N PHE A 250 18.63 -1.59 12.29
CA PHE A 250 19.54 -0.61 12.90
C PHE A 250 18.92 0.79 12.95
N VAL A 251 18.28 1.23 11.86
CA VAL A 251 17.64 2.55 11.75
C VAL A 251 16.13 2.39 11.67
N ARG A 252 15.40 2.97 12.63
CA ARG A 252 13.93 2.85 12.68
C ARG A 252 13.31 3.41 11.40
N ASN A 253 12.42 2.61 10.80
CA ASN A 253 11.56 3.01 9.68
C ASN A 253 12.35 3.60 8.47
N LEU A 254 13.56 3.10 8.18
CA LEU A 254 14.49 3.67 7.20
C LEU A 254 13.84 3.99 5.85
N TYR A 255 13.13 3.02 5.26
CA TYR A 255 12.48 3.21 3.96
C TYR A 255 11.38 4.27 4.01
N CYS A 256 10.44 4.15 4.95
CA CYS A 256 9.33 5.10 5.09
C CYS A 256 9.79 6.53 5.41
N ARG A 257 10.94 6.68 6.08
CA ARG A 257 11.49 7.95 6.52
C ARG A 257 12.32 8.64 5.43
N PHE A 258 13.07 7.90 4.62
CA PHE A 258 14.05 8.48 3.69
C PHE A 258 13.89 8.09 2.22
N LEU A 259 13.27 6.94 1.91
CA LEU A 259 13.18 6.41 0.55
C LEU A 259 11.75 6.30 0.02
N CYS A 260 10.71 6.55 0.81
CA CYS A 260 9.33 6.34 0.37
C CYS A 260 8.77 7.58 -0.37
N PRO A 261 8.64 7.54 -1.70
CA PRO A 261 8.11 8.66 -2.49
C PRO A 261 6.62 8.93 -2.22
N VAL A 262 5.81 7.88 -2.00
CA VAL A 262 4.39 8.04 -1.59
C VAL A 262 4.29 8.75 -0.24
N GLY A 263 5.19 8.41 0.69
CA GLY A 263 5.29 9.08 1.98
C GLY A 263 5.71 10.55 1.87
N ALA A 264 6.49 10.91 0.84
CA ALA A 264 6.83 12.28 0.52
C ALA A 264 5.62 13.06 -0.01
N ALA A 265 4.87 12.48 -0.96
CA ALA A 265 3.65 13.09 -1.51
C ALA A 265 2.58 13.33 -0.43
N LEU A 266 2.27 12.31 0.37
CA LEU A 266 1.34 12.44 1.51
C LEU A 266 1.88 13.37 2.61
N GLY A 267 3.21 13.49 2.75
CA GLY A 267 3.86 14.45 3.64
C GLY A 267 3.70 15.90 3.20
N LEU A 268 3.63 16.17 1.89
CA LEU A 268 3.26 17.51 1.41
C LEU A 268 1.79 17.78 1.69
N LEU A 269 0.93 16.79 1.42
CA LEU A 269 -0.51 16.90 1.66
C LEU A 269 -0.83 17.11 3.16
N SER A 270 -0.05 16.50 4.07
CA SER A 270 -0.26 16.64 5.51
C SER A 270 0.05 18.03 6.07
N LYS A 271 0.65 18.95 5.28
CA LYS A 271 0.77 20.36 5.68
C LYS A 271 -0.59 21.07 5.75
N LEU A 272 -1.56 20.61 4.94
CA LEU A 272 -2.93 21.14 4.89
C LEU A 272 -3.82 20.58 6.00
N THR A 273 -3.24 19.94 7.02
CA THR A 273 -4.00 19.26 8.07
C THR A 273 -4.82 20.19 8.93
N VAL A 274 -6.09 19.83 9.10
CA VAL A 274 -7.04 20.57 9.94
C VAL A 274 -6.85 20.24 11.42
N PHE A 275 -6.84 18.95 11.77
CA PHE A 275 -6.75 18.50 13.17
C PHE A 275 -5.32 18.24 13.61
N ARG A 276 -4.66 19.30 14.10
CA ARG A 276 -3.31 19.19 14.66
C ARG A 276 -3.30 18.58 16.07
N ILE A 277 -2.20 17.89 16.37
CA ILE A 277 -1.94 17.30 17.68
C ILE A 277 -1.69 18.42 18.69
N LYS A 278 -2.46 18.43 19.79
CA LYS A 278 -2.36 19.45 20.84
C LYS A 278 -1.14 19.21 21.74
N ARG A 279 -0.56 20.30 22.25
CA ARG A 279 0.57 20.29 23.20
C ARG A 279 0.33 21.30 24.31
N TRP A 280 0.77 20.96 25.52
CA TRP A 280 0.77 21.87 26.67
C TRP A 280 2.01 22.77 26.67
N ALA A 281 1.98 23.87 27.43
CA ALA A 281 3.13 24.77 27.57
C ALA A 281 4.34 24.08 28.20
N GLU A 282 4.13 23.12 29.11
CA GLU A 282 5.19 22.35 29.77
C GLU A 282 5.86 21.34 28.82
N CYS A 283 5.32 21.14 27.61
CA CYS A 283 5.95 20.28 26.60
C CYS A 283 7.26 20.86 26.05
N ASN A 284 7.57 22.13 26.30
CA ASN A 284 8.86 22.73 25.93
C ASN A 284 10.04 22.09 26.67
N SER A 285 9.86 21.70 27.94
CA SER A 285 10.91 21.05 28.75
C SER A 285 10.73 19.53 28.82
N CYS A 286 9.50 19.04 28.65
CA CYS A 286 9.20 17.60 28.67
C CYS A 286 9.50 16.93 27.32
N LYS A 287 10.45 15.98 27.31
CA LYS A 287 10.83 15.20 26.13
C LYS A 287 10.24 13.79 26.07
N VAL A 288 9.21 13.47 26.86
CA VAL A 288 8.69 12.10 26.93
C VAL A 288 8.05 11.68 25.59
N CYS A 289 7.24 12.54 24.96
CA CYS A 289 6.66 12.26 23.65
C CYS A 289 7.70 12.26 22.51
N GLU A 290 8.77 13.06 22.65
CA GLU A 290 9.89 13.07 21.68
C GLU A 290 10.61 11.72 21.68
N LYS A 291 10.96 11.21 22.86
CA LYS A 291 11.60 9.90 23.03
C LYS A 291 10.70 8.73 22.63
N ALA A 292 9.40 8.86 22.84
CA ALA A 292 8.42 7.84 22.44
C ALA A 292 8.14 7.83 20.92
N CYS A 293 8.59 8.84 20.16
CA CYS A 293 8.31 8.93 18.74
C CYS A 293 9.26 8.04 17.93
N GLU A 294 8.77 6.88 17.49
CA GLU A 294 9.52 5.93 16.64
C GLU A 294 9.91 6.53 15.27
N TRP A 295 9.26 7.62 14.87
CA TRP A 295 9.41 8.28 13.57
C TRP A 295 10.35 9.48 13.58
N GLY A 296 10.72 10.01 14.75
CA GLY A 296 11.56 11.23 14.85
C GLY A 296 10.85 12.53 14.46
N ALA A 297 9.52 12.53 14.38
CA ALA A 297 8.74 13.69 13.91
C ALA A 297 8.58 14.82 14.94
N ILE A 298 8.93 14.59 16.21
CA ILE A 298 8.76 15.53 17.32
C ILE A 298 10.10 16.17 17.65
N ARG A 299 10.16 17.51 17.74
CA ARG A 299 11.35 18.27 18.08
C ARG A 299 11.00 19.28 19.17
N GLY A 300 11.22 18.91 20.43
CA GLY A 300 10.77 19.70 21.57
C GLY A 300 9.26 19.96 21.50
N PRO A 301 8.81 21.22 21.41
CA PRO A 301 7.39 21.56 21.31
C PRO A 301 6.78 21.33 19.92
N GLU A 302 7.60 21.35 18.86
CA GLU A 302 7.10 21.34 17.49
C GLU A 302 6.96 19.90 16.97
N ILE A 303 5.91 19.68 16.16
CA ILE A 303 5.67 18.42 15.46
C ILE A 303 5.78 18.70 13.96
N VAL A 304 6.76 18.07 13.33
CA VAL A 304 6.98 18.18 11.89
C VAL A 304 5.97 17.30 11.17
N MET A 305 4.89 17.91 10.69
CA MET A 305 3.74 17.20 10.10
C MET A 305 4.09 16.41 8.83
N THR A 306 5.14 16.81 8.10
CA THR A 306 5.63 16.08 6.92
C THR A 306 6.25 14.73 7.28
N GLU A 307 6.76 14.58 8.51
CA GLU A 307 7.38 13.35 9.04
C GLU A 307 6.44 12.57 9.98
N CYS A 308 5.42 13.21 10.54
CA CYS A 308 4.46 12.55 11.39
C CYS A 308 3.58 11.57 10.58
N VAL A 309 3.60 10.27 10.92
CA VAL A 309 2.68 9.27 10.31
C VAL A 309 1.35 9.12 11.05
N ARG A 310 1.09 9.95 12.06
CA ARG A 310 -0.13 9.88 12.85
C ARG A 310 -0.39 8.49 13.50
N CYS A 311 0.62 7.91 14.16
CA CYS A 311 0.52 6.60 14.83
C CYS A 311 -0.28 6.63 16.17
N ASP A 312 -0.52 7.84 16.70
CA ASP A 312 -1.22 8.16 17.97
C ASP A 312 -0.50 7.83 19.28
N ASP A 313 0.73 7.30 19.25
CA ASP A 313 1.44 6.93 20.48
C ASP A 313 1.73 8.13 21.38
N CYS A 314 2.09 9.27 20.78
CA CYS A 314 2.29 10.52 21.52
C CYS A 314 1.00 11.09 22.10
N GLU A 315 -0.14 10.90 21.45
CA GLU A 315 -1.43 11.36 21.97
C GLU A 315 -1.93 10.51 23.12
N ARG A 316 -1.69 9.19 23.04
CA ARG A 316 -2.00 8.30 24.14
C ARG A 316 -1.22 8.67 25.39
N LEU A 317 0.06 8.99 25.22
CA LEU A 317 0.90 9.46 26.30
C LEU A 317 0.45 10.84 26.83
N TYR A 318 -0.01 11.73 25.94
CA TYR A 318 -0.57 13.03 26.31
C TYR A 318 -1.85 12.90 27.17
N HIS A 319 -2.71 11.93 26.87
CA HIS A 319 -3.94 11.66 27.63
C HIS A 319 -3.73 10.77 28.87
N ASP A 320 -2.56 10.14 29.02
CA ASP A 320 -2.25 9.28 30.15
C ASP A 320 -1.91 10.11 31.40
N THR A 321 -2.85 10.15 32.36
CA THR A 321 -2.73 10.92 33.61
C THR A 321 -1.61 10.40 34.53
N SER A 322 -1.16 9.17 34.33
CA SER A 322 -0.10 8.56 35.14
C SER A 322 1.30 8.82 34.58
N LYS A 323 1.44 9.01 33.27
CA LYS A 323 2.74 9.15 32.59
C LYS A 323 3.06 10.58 32.18
N CYS A 324 2.07 11.39 31.82
CA CYS A 324 2.31 12.76 31.38
C CYS A 324 2.71 13.65 32.57
N PRO A 325 3.86 14.35 32.52
CA PRO A 325 4.29 15.23 33.61
C PRO A 325 3.30 16.35 33.92
N HIS A 326 2.55 16.86 32.93
CA HIS A 326 1.54 17.90 33.14
C HIS A 326 0.46 17.44 34.13
N TRP A 327 -0.13 16.25 33.92
CA TRP A 327 -1.13 15.69 34.83
C TRP A 327 -0.56 15.37 36.22
N LEU A 328 0.69 14.89 36.29
CA LEU A 328 1.37 14.64 37.56
C LEU A 328 1.62 15.93 38.36
N ILE A 329 1.95 17.03 37.68
CA ILE A 329 2.13 18.35 38.32
C ILE A 329 0.80 18.84 38.88
N LEU A 330 -0.28 18.78 38.09
CA LEU A 330 -1.62 19.17 38.54
C LEU A 330 -2.10 18.33 39.73
N ALA A 331 -1.89 17.01 39.68
CA ALA A 331 -2.23 16.11 40.78
C ALA A 331 -1.45 16.46 42.06
N ARG A 332 -0.14 16.72 41.95
CA ARG A 332 0.70 17.14 43.09
C ARG A 332 0.30 18.51 43.64
N ALA A 333 -0.04 19.46 42.77
CA ALA A 333 -0.52 20.79 43.19
C ALA A 333 -1.83 20.69 43.98
N LYS A 334 -2.78 19.87 43.51
CA LYS A 334 -4.05 19.59 44.22
C LYS A 334 -3.81 18.99 45.61
N LEU A 335 -2.90 18.02 45.72
CA LEU A 335 -2.54 17.41 47.01
C LEU A 335 -1.84 18.39 47.96
N ARG A 336 -1.00 19.30 47.45
CA ARG A 336 -0.38 20.36 48.27
C ARG A 336 -1.42 21.36 48.77
N GLY A 337 -2.35 21.78 47.92
CA GLY A 337 -3.46 22.68 48.29
C GLY A 337 -4.39 22.10 49.37
N GLN A 338 -4.64 20.79 49.33
CA GLN A 338 -5.41 20.09 50.35
C GLN A 338 -4.69 20.03 51.71
N ARG A 339 -3.37 19.81 51.71
CA ARG A 339 -2.57 19.82 52.95
C ARG A 339 -2.45 21.21 53.58
N SER A 340 -2.45 22.27 52.77
CA SER A 340 -2.41 23.65 53.26
C SER A 340 -3.75 24.17 53.79
N SER A 341 -4.84 23.40 53.66
CA SER A 341 -6.17 23.76 54.19
C SER A 341 -6.70 22.66 55.12
N PRO A 342 -6.15 22.49 56.34
CA PRO A 342 -6.50 21.37 57.22
C PRO A 342 -7.90 21.44 57.84
N ASN A 343 -8.67 22.52 57.66
CA ASN A 343 -10.01 22.67 58.22
C ASN A 343 -10.83 23.68 57.41
N LEU A 344 -11.68 23.20 56.50
CA LEU A 344 -12.93 23.88 56.16
C LEU A 344 -14.03 22.90 56.54
N PRO A 345 -14.74 23.11 57.66
CA PRO A 345 -15.86 22.25 58.03
C PRO A 345 -16.87 22.28 56.89
N ALA A 346 -17.40 21.10 56.53
CA ALA A 346 -18.54 20.98 55.66
C ALA A 346 -19.67 21.83 56.26
N THR A 347 -19.98 22.95 55.61
CA THR A 347 -21.19 23.71 55.94
C THR A 347 -22.37 22.81 55.64
N ASN A 348 -23.09 22.44 56.70
CA ASN A 348 -24.34 21.68 56.71
C ASN A 348 -25.38 22.24 55.74
#